data_AF-A0A9E0UAJ3-F1
#
_entry.id   AF-A0A9E0UAJ3-F1
#
_cell.length_a   1.000
_cell.length_b   1.000
_cell.length_c   1.000
_cell.angle_alpha   90.00
_cell.angle_beta   90.00
_cell.angle_gamma   90.00
#
_symmetry.space_group_name_H-M   'P 1'
#
loop_
_entity.id
_entity.type
_entity.pdbx_description
1 polymer ?
#
loop_
_entity_poly.entity_id
_entity_poly.type
_entity_poly.pdbx_seq_one_letter_code
_entity_poly.pdbx_strand_id
1 'polypeptide(L)'
;MDGTATIKAAGAFSDLLTEAPDGSPILADGVHPMPNLLSLEAEEVLAAFKRSQQEDFCTVIDQLEAPGNPLKQLLIELRAMAEKEPGNRFQHLPLFHDNGLKTLFSELHNHVMDHPVWRHPFFVRIFKGDFDEGQLVLFAQHYFNQIKNTRQCVALALGRFSGLMPLPYGCINERLSELGQIVLAQLLADEYGVGTHTIEDYPDLHGLLSSTTHIAMYRKLFDGLGVPFEQQDVPMLPGVADNVLIQRLMAGHSDFTLVESLASVGLGMEWGVPEFFSLLLGGMIRWAWRNGRPLTQDQLIVFIAHVQYDVLHAISVMLVTSFFSHEGDSVRQIKQATNTLMSGRYNMMSDLYRHIFAEPCADIDGIGLAECYQLHDRRIADALLQARQQIAPERVVNGSDYRQSEKLPFVFLD
;
A
#
# COMPACT_ATOMS: atom_id res chain seq x y z
N MET A 1 11.90 -56.03 3.81
CA MET A 1 12.13 -55.97 2.36
C MET A 1 10.86 -56.50 1.71
N ASP A 2 10.04 -55.72 1.02
CA ASP A 2 10.20 -54.38 0.47
C ASP A 2 8.87 -53.62 0.53
N GLY A 3 8.89 -52.44 1.14
CA GLY A 3 7.85 -51.43 0.96
C GLY A 3 8.33 -50.49 -0.13
N THR A 4 7.93 -50.75 -1.37
CA THR A 4 8.13 -49.82 -2.48
C THR A 4 7.18 -48.64 -2.29
N ALA A 5 7.68 -47.60 -1.60
CA ALA A 5 7.07 -46.28 -1.63
C ALA A 5 6.97 -45.85 -3.10
N THR A 6 5.73 -45.73 -3.58
CA THR A 6 5.45 -45.26 -4.92
C THR A 6 5.82 -43.79 -4.96
N ILE A 7 6.97 -43.46 -5.54
CA ILE A 7 7.37 -42.07 -5.77
C ILE A 7 6.38 -41.51 -6.80
N LYS A 8 5.43 -40.71 -6.32
CA LYS A 8 4.51 -39.97 -7.19
C LYS A 8 5.38 -38.98 -7.97
N ALA A 9 5.35 -39.05 -9.30
CA ALA A 9 6.05 -38.08 -10.13
C ALA A 9 5.52 -36.67 -9.82
N ALA A 10 6.42 -35.68 -9.74
CA ALA A 10 6.04 -34.29 -9.53
C ALA A 10 5.06 -33.86 -10.64
N GLY A 11 3.82 -33.56 -10.25
CA GLY A 11 2.79 -33.04 -11.14
C GLY A 11 2.66 -31.54 -10.94
N ALA A 12 2.52 -30.78 -12.03
CA ALA A 12 2.14 -29.37 -11.95
C ALA A 12 0.68 -29.30 -11.46
N PHE A 13 0.43 -28.59 -10.35
CA PHE A 13 -0.92 -28.36 -9.83
C PHE A 13 -1.59 -27.20 -10.58
N SER A 14 -0.82 -26.13 -10.80
CA SER A 14 -1.16 -24.94 -11.60
C SER A 14 0.14 -24.27 -12.04
N ASP A 15 0.07 -23.13 -12.74
CA ASP A 15 1.23 -22.28 -13.00
C ASP A 15 1.74 -21.56 -11.73
N LEU A 16 1.07 -21.70 -10.58
CA LEU A 16 1.50 -21.14 -9.30
C LEU A 16 2.50 -22.04 -8.56
N LEU A 17 2.36 -23.37 -8.67
CA LEU A 17 3.17 -24.33 -7.92
C LEU A 17 3.24 -25.72 -8.55
N THR A 18 4.29 -26.43 -8.16
CA THR A 18 4.47 -27.86 -8.40
C THR A 18 4.42 -28.64 -7.10
N GLU A 19 4.05 -29.92 -7.15
CA GLU A 19 4.14 -30.81 -5.98
C GLU A 19 5.50 -31.51 -5.96
N ALA A 20 6.20 -31.40 -4.82
CA ALA A 20 7.38 -32.18 -4.52
C ALA A 20 7.04 -33.68 -4.38
N PRO A 21 8.03 -34.60 -4.46
CA PRO A 21 7.80 -36.03 -4.27
C PRO A 21 7.19 -36.42 -2.91
N ASP A 22 7.39 -35.60 -1.87
CA ASP A 22 6.81 -35.78 -0.54
C ASP A 22 5.40 -35.18 -0.40
N GLY A 23 4.87 -34.60 -1.49
CA GLY A 23 3.57 -33.95 -1.54
C GLY A 23 3.58 -32.50 -1.04
N SER A 24 4.73 -31.91 -0.69
CA SER A 24 4.79 -30.51 -0.31
C SER A 24 4.68 -29.57 -1.53
N PRO A 25 4.04 -28.39 -1.39
CA PRO A 25 3.93 -27.43 -2.49
C PRO A 25 5.23 -26.63 -2.66
N ILE A 26 5.75 -26.57 -3.88
CA ILE A 26 6.89 -25.74 -4.27
C ILE A 26 6.39 -24.64 -5.21
N LEU A 27 6.57 -23.37 -4.83
CA LEU A 27 6.19 -22.24 -5.69
C LEU A 27 6.95 -22.26 -7.01
N ALA A 28 6.26 -21.89 -8.09
CA ALA A 28 6.88 -21.66 -9.38
C ALA A 28 7.70 -20.36 -9.38
N ASP A 29 8.74 -20.34 -10.21
CA ASP A 29 9.57 -19.16 -10.42
C ASP A 29 8.72 -17.97 -10.90
N GLY A 30 9.01 -16.78 -10.39
CA GLY A 30 8.30 -15.55 -10.77
C GLY A 30 6.94 -15.35 -10.10
N VAL A 31 6.46 -16.26 -9.27
CA VAL A 31 5.22 -16.04 -8.48
C VAL A 31 5.48 -15.14 -7.28
N HIS A 32 6.64 -15.30 -6.62
CA HIS A 32 6.97 -14.58 -5.40
C HIS A 32 8.50 -14.49 -5.21
N PRO A 33 9.06 -13.38 -4.67
CA PRO A 33 10.50 -13.23 -4.43
C PRO A 33 11.07 -14.21 -3.38
N MET A 34 10.24 -14.66 -2.44
CA MET A 34 10.58 -15.74 -1.51
C MET A 34 10.11 -17.09 -2.07
N PRO A 35 11.00 -17.95 -2.62
CA PRO A 35 10.61 -19.24 -3.18
C PRO A 35 10.07 -20.23 -2.13
N ASN A 36 10.44 -20.04 -0.86
CA ASN A 36 10.01 -20.84 0.27
C ASN A 36 8.81 -20.24 1.03
N LEU A 37 8.09 -19.25 0.47
CA LEU A 37 6.96 -18.57 1.14
C LEU A 37 5.97 -19.55 1.80
N LEU A 38 5.61 -20.64 1.11
CA LEU A 38 4.63 -21.61 1.60
C LEU A 38 5.17 -22.51 2.73
N SER A 39 6.45 -22.40 3.08
CA SER A 39 7.07 -23.11 4.21
C SER A 39 7.30 -22.20 5.41
N LEU A 40 7.06 -20.89 5.27
CA LEU A 40 7.23 -19.90 6.34
C LEU A 40 5.93 -19.69 7.11
N GLU A 41 6.08 -19.30 8.38
CA GLU A 41 5.01 -18.71 9.19
C GLU A 41 4.85 -17.21 8.91
N ALA A 42 3.69 -16.64 9.26
CA ALA A 42 3.38 -15.24 8.95
C ALA A 42 4.46 -14.27 9.47
N GLU A 43 4.87 -14.41 10.74
CA GLU A 43 5.92 -13.57 11.33
C GLU A 43 7.28 -13.69 10.62
N GLU A 44 7.61 -14.87 10.08
CA GLU A 44 8.85 -15.05 9.32
C GLU A 44 8.80 -14.32 7.98
N VAL A 45 7.63 -14.31 7.33
CA VAL A 45 7.39 -13.52 6.11
C VAL A 45 7.50 -12.02 6.40
N LEU A 46 6.83 -11.54 7.45
CA LEU A 46 6.90 -10.13 7.89
C LEU A 46 8.36 -9.70 8.16
N ALA A 47 9.08 -10.50 8.95
CA ALA A 47 10.47 -10.23 9.29
C ALA A 47 11.41 -10.27 8.07
N ALA A 48 11.15 -11.16 7.11
CA ALA A 48 11.91 -11.24 5.87
C ALA A 48 11.68 -10.00 4.99
N PHE A 49 10.43 -9.54 4.84
CA PHE A 49 10.13 -8.32 4.07
C PHE A 49 10.73 -7.07 4.70
N LYS A 50 10.57 -6.90 6.02
CA LYS A 50 11.19 -5.78 6.73
C LYS A 50 12.70 -5.71 6.46
N ARG A 51 13.39 -6.85 6.47
CA ARG A 51 14.83 -6.90 6.19
C ARG A 51 15.14 -6.60 4.72
N SER A 52 14.46 -7.28 3.80
CA SER A 52 14.68 -7.12 2.35
C SER A 52 14.46 -5.67 1.91
N GLN A 53 13.35 -5.05 2.31
CA GLN A 53 13.05 -3.66 1.97
C GLN A 53 14.09 -2.69 2.53
N GLN A 54 14.60 -2.94 3.74
CA GLN A 54 15.67 -2.13 4.32
C GLN A 54 16.99 -2.31 3.55
N GLU A 55 17.31 -3.51 3.09
CA GLU A 55 18.50 -3.82 2.28
C GLU A 55 18.42 -3.17 0.89
N ASP A 56 17.26 -3.30 0.20
CA ASP A 56 16.99 -2.68 -1.09
C ASP A 56 17.13 -1.16 -0.99
N PHE A 57 16.54 -0.58 0.06
CA PHE A 57 16.63 0.84 0.31
C PHE A 57 18.08 1.31 0.57
N CYS A 58 18.81 0.61 1.45
CA CYS A 58 20.21 0.93 1.70
C CYS A 58 21.03 0.86 0.41
N THR A 59 20.78 -0.14 -0.42
CA THR A 59 21.42 -0.30 -1.72
C THR A 59 21.15 0.90 -2.63
N VAL A 60 19.90 1.37 -2.72
CA VAL A 60 19.56 2.55 -3.54
C VAL A 60 20.25 3.81 -3.03
N ILE A 61 20.31 4.06 -1.71
CA ILE A 61 21.07 5.21 -1.20
C ILE A 61 22.56 5.07 -1.47
N ASP A 62 23.12 3.90 -1.22
CA ASP A 62 24.56 3.69 -1.41
C ASP A 62 24.93 3.90 -2.90
N GLN A 63 24.02 3.60 -3.84
CA GLN A 63 24.15 3.97 -5.25
C GLN A 63 24.11 5.47 -5.52
N LEU A 64 23.41 6.29 -4.71
CA LEU A 64 23.46 7.75 -4.80
C LEU A 64 24.87 8.28 -4.50
N GLU A 65 25.69 7.54 -3.78
CA GLU A 65 27.07 7.94 -3.53
C GLU A 65 28.01 7.68 -4.71
N ALA A 66 27.63 6.81 -5.65
CA ALA A 66 28.44 6.41 -6.78
C ALA A 66 28.81 7.60 -7.70
N PRO A 67 30.07 7.70 -8.16
CA PRO A 67 30.48 8.70 -9.13
C PRO A 67 29.64 8.61 -10.42
N GLY A 68 29.10 9.75 -10.86
CA GLY A 68 28.30 9.82 -12.09
C GLY A 68 26.83 9.39 -11.97
N ASN A 69 26.34 9.10 -10.76
CA ASN A 69 24.91 8.83 -10.54
C ASN A 69 24.04 10.04 -10.96
N PRO A 70 23.10 9.90 -11.92
CA PRO A 70 22.28 11.02 -12.41
C PRO A 70 21.43 11.70 -11.35
N LEU A 71 20.89 10.93 -10.39
CA LEU A 71 20.08 11.47 -9.30
C LEU A 71 20.95 12.26 -8.31
N LYS A 72 22.18 11.80 -8.03
CA LYS A 72 23.15 12.59 -7.26
C LYS A 72 23.43 13.94 -7.94
N GLN A 73 23.63 13.94 -9.26
CA GLN A 73 23.87 15.18 -10.01
C GLN A 73 22.67 16.12 -9.95
N LEU A 74 21.44 15.61 -10.13
CA LEU A 74 20.22 16.41 -9.96
C LEU A 74 20.16 17.08 -8.58
N LEU A 75 20.44 16.34 -7.50
CA LEU A 75 20.43 16.89 -6.14
C LEU A 75 21.51 17.97 -5.93
N ILE A 76 22.71 17.76 -6.48
CA ILE A 76 23.82 18.74 -6.45
C ILE A 76 23.42 20.01 -7.20
N GLU A 77 22.82 19.89 -8.38
CA GLU A 77 22.37 21.01 -9.19
C GLU A 77 21.28 21.83 -8.48
N LEU A 78 20.26 21.16 -7.93
CA LEU A 78 19.19 21.82 -7.17
C LEU A 78 19.75 22.57 -5.96
N ARG A 79 20.67 21.95 -5.22
CA ARG A 79 21.34 22.58 -4.09
C ARG A 79 22.17 23.79 -4.51
N ALA A 80 22.95 23.68 -5.57
CA ALA A 80 23.78 24.78 -6.08
C ALA A 80 22.94 25.96 -6.61
N MET A 81 21.73 25.71 -7.12
CA MET A 81 20.78 26.77 -7.46
C MET A 81 20.23 27.44 -6.20
N ALA A 82 19.84 26.67 -5.19
CA ALA A 82 19.33 27.19 -3.92
C ALA A 82 20.35 28.06 -3.17
N GLU A 83 21.63 27.66 -3.14
CA GLU A 83 22.72 28.38 -2.46
C GLU A 83 22.97 29.79 -3.03
N LYS A 84 22.58 30.06 -4.28
CA LYS A 84 22.72 31.38 -4.92
C LYS A 84 21.65 32.38 -4.47
N GLU A 85 20.58 31.92 -3.82
CA GLU A 85 19.44 32.74 -3.45
C GLU A 85 19.36 32.95 -1.92
N PRO A 86 19.51 34.19 -1.42
CA PRO A 86 19.42 34.46 0.01
C PRO A 86 18.05 34.07 0.60
N GLY A 87 18.07 33.30 1.68
CA GLY A 87 16.86 32.89 2.40
C GLY A 87 16.20 31.61 1.88
N ASN A 88 16.71 31.01 0.79
CA ASN A 88 16.31 29.68 0.36
C ASN A 88 16.62 28.65 1.45
N ARG A 89 15.69 27.73 1.74
CA ARG A 89 15.85 26.72 2.79
C ARG A 89 16.23 25.33 2.29
N PHE A 90 16.31 25.13 0.98
CA PHE A 90 16.47 23.80 0.40
C PHE A 90 17.78 23.13 0.83
N GLN A 91 18.89 23.86 0.83
CA GLN A 91 20.20 23.34 1.26
C GLN A 91 20.28 22.97 2.76
N HIS A 92 19.28 23.36 3.55
CA HIS A 92 19.19 23.05 4.98
C HIS A 92 18.28 21.86 5.27
N LEU A 93 17.76 21.20 4.23
CA LEU A 93 16.91 20.03 4.41
C LEU A 93 17.69 18.87 5.05
N PRO A 94 17.04 18.06 5.91
CA PRO A 94 17.68 16.92 6.55
C PRO A 94 18.34 15.94 5.58
N LEU A 95 17.85 15.83 4.34
CA LEU A 95 18.41 14.95 3.32
C LEU A 95 19.86 15.27 2.96
N PHE A 96 20.31 16.52 3.18
CA PHE A 96 21.67 16.97 2.89
C PHE A 96 22.65 16.82 4.07
N HIS A 97 22.16 16.39 5.24
CA HIS A 97 23.03 16.07 6.37
C HIS A 97 23.72 14.71 6.15
N ASP A 98 24.86 14.50 6.81
CA ASP A 98 25.56 13.21 6.78
C ASP A 98 24.60 12.07 7.19
N ASN A 99 24.41 11.09 6.29
CA ASN A 99 23.45 10.00 6.45
C ASN A 99 21.99 10.43 6.69
N GLY A 100 21.62 11.66 6.36
CA GLY A 100 20.29 12.21 6.65
C GLY A 100 19.17 11.44 5.98
N LEU A 101 19.32 11.14 4.68
CA LEU A 101 18.37 10.31 3.93
C LEU A 101 18.26 8.90 4.53
N LYS A 102 19.40 8.25 4.82
CA LYS A 102 19.45 6.91 5.42
C LYS A 102 18.76 6.83 6.78
N THR A 103 18.97 7.86 7.61
CA THR A 103 18.37 7.97 8.94
C THR A 103 16.86 8.17 8.84
N LEU A 104 16.42 9.15 8.05
CA LEU A 104 15.01 9.47 7.86
C LEU A 104 14.21 8.24 7.42
N PHE A 105 14.69 7.56 6.39
CA PHE A 105 14.03 6.37 5.88
C PHE A 105 14.07 5.21 6.86
N SER A 106 15.22 4.91 7.49
CA SER A 106 15.29 3.80 8.45
C SER A 106 14.33 4.01 9.62
N GLU A 107 14.20 5.25 10.09
CA GLU A 107 13.26 5.62 11.15
C GLU A 107 11.80 5.42 10.70
N LEU A 108 11.44 5.95 9.53
CA LEU A 108 10.06 5.86 9.02
C LEU A 108 9.69 4.45 8.57
N HIS A 109 10.62 3.71 8.00
CA HIS A 109 10.48 2.30 7.64
C HIS A 109 10.16 1.47 8.87
N ASN A 110 10.98 1.57 9.91
CA ASN A 110 10.74 0.83 11.15
C ASN A 110 9.40 1.23 11.78
N HIS A 111 9.08 2.53 11.77
CA HIS A 111 7.79 3.00 12.26
C HIS A 111 6.61 2.33 11.54
N VAL A 112 6.65 2.25 10.21
CA VAL A 112 5.62 1.58 9.40
C VAL A 112 5.62 0.08 9.65
N MET A 113 6.74 -0.60 9.48
CA MET A 113 6.83 -2.07 9.51
C MET A 113 6.62 -2.67 10.90
N ASP A 114 6.83 -1.89 11.96
CA ASP A 114 6.53 -2.31 13.33
C ASP A 114 5.08 -2.04 13.75
N HIS A 115 4.28 -1.37 12.89
CA HIS A 115 2.89 -1.08 13.20
C HIS A 115 2.08 -2.39 13.36
N PRO A 116 1.20 -2.52 14.38
CA PRO A 116 0.46 -3.75 14.66
C PRO A 116 -0.53 -4.21 13.58
N VAL A 117 -0.78 -3.37 12.56
CA VAL A 117 -1.72 -3.67 11.47
C VAL A 117 -1.27 -4.84 10.61
N TRP A 118 0.05 -5.03 10.42
CA TRP A 118 0.60 -6.14 9.64
C TRP A 118 0.41 -7.50 10.32
N ARG A 119 0.18 -7.48 11.64
CA ARG A 119 -0.12 -8.64 12.48
C ARG A 119 -1.61 -8.81 12.76
N HIS A 120 -2.46 -8.08 12.03
CA HIS A 120 -3.90 -8.16 12.23
C HIS A 120 -4.37 -9.63 12.07
N PRO A 121 -5.25 -10.14 12.97
CA PRO A 121 -5.68 -11.55 12.95
C PRO A 121 -6.19 -12.05 11.60
N PHE A 122 -6.79 -11.15 10.81
CA PHE A 122 -7.21 -11.42 9.44
C PHE A 122 -6.07 -11.92 8.55
N PHE A 123 -4.96 -11.17 8.45
CA PHE A 123 -3.85 -11.53 7.56
C PHE A 123 -3.18 -12.83 8.00
N VAL A 124 -3.01 -13.02 9.31
CA VAL A 124 -2.43 -14.23 9.88
C VAL A 124 -3.30 -15.46 9.56
N ARG A 125 -4.63 -15.34 9.70
CA ARG A 125 -5.58 -16.43 9.39
C ARG A 125 -5.63 -16.73 7.88
N ILE A 126 -5.72 -15.70 7.04
CA ILE A 126 -5.69 -15.88 5.59
C ILE A 126 -4.39 -16.55 5.16
N PHE A 127 -3.23 -16.11 5.65
CA PHE A 127 -1.96 -16.71 5.25
C PHE A 127 -1.85 -18.21 5.61
N LYS A 128 -2.50 -18.64 6.70
CA LYS A 128 -2.59 -20.06 7.05
C LYS A 128 -3.45 -20.86 6.07
N GLY A 129 -4.23 -20.22 5.20
CA GLY A 129 -5.23 -20.85 4.35
C GLY A 129 -6.43 -21.38 5.14
N ASP A 130 -6.72 -20.77 6.30
CA ASP A 130 -7.78 -21.20 7.22
C ASP A 130 -9.09 -20.45 6.96
N PHE A 131 -9.67 -20.73 5.80
CA PHE A 131 -10.93 -20.19 5.32
C PHE A 131 -11.55 -21.12 4.26
N ASP A 132 -12.85 -20.97 4.01
CA ASP A 132 -13.56 -21.67 2.94
C ASP A 132 -13.74 -20.82 1.66
N GLU A 133 -14.30 -21.41 0.62
CA GLU A 133 -14.55 -20.74 -0.67
C GLU A 133 -15.46 -19.52 -0.54
N GLY A 134 -16.52 -19.62 0.26
CA GLY A 134 -17.46 -18.52 0.46
C GLY A 134 -16.80 -17.34 1.19
N GLN A 135 -15.95 -17.63 2.15
CA GLN A 135 -15.15 -16.64 2.86
C GLN A 135 -14.15 -15.93 1.94
N LEU A 136 -13.51 -16.66 1.01
CA LEU A 136 -12.63 -16.06 0.00
C LEU A 136 -13.40 -15.16 -0.97
N VAL A 137 -14.60 -15.57 -1.40
CA VAL A 137 -15.48 -14.74 -2.24
C VAL A 137 -15.89 -13.45 -1.51
N LEU A 138 -16.31 -13.54 -0.25
CA LEU A 138 -16.67 -12.38 0.56
C LEU A 138 -15.47 -11.44 0.75
N PHE A 139 -14.28 -11.99 1.02
CA PHE A 139 -13.05 -11.20 1.06
C PHE A 139 -12.82 -10.47 -0.26
N ALA A 140 -12.88 -11.17 -1.39
CA ALA A 140 -12.64 -10.58 -2.71
C ALA A 140 -13.62 -9.43 -2.99
N GLN A 141 -14.92 -9.63 -2.74
CA GLN A 141 -15.96 -8.62 -2.96
C GLN A 141 -15.74 -7.36 -2.11
N HIS A 142 -15.47 -7.53 -0.81
CA HIS A 142 -15.33 -6.39 0.10
C HIS A 142 -13.97 -5.71 0.01
N TYR A 143 -12.89 -6.44 -0.23
CA TYR A 143 -11.55 -5.85 -0.41
C TYR A 143 -11.43 -5.12 -1.75
N PHE A 144 -12.18 -5.54 -2.78
CA PHE A 144 -12.26 -4.81 -4.05
C PHE A 144 -12.73 -3.35 -3.88
N ASN A 145 -13.55 -3.05 -2.86
CA ASN A 145 -13.93 -1.68 -2.54
C ASN A 145 -12.72 -0.81 -2.16
N GLN A 146 -11.68 -1.36 -1.52
CA GLN A 146 -10.44 -0.64 -1.28
C GLN A 146 -9.69 -0.37 -2.59
N ILE A 147 -9.47 -1.42 -3.39
CA ILE A 147 -8.73 -1.35 -4.67
C ILE A 147 -9.31 -0.29 -5.62
N LYS A 148 -10.64 -0.19 -5.69
CA LYS A 148 -11.31 0.80 -6.57
C LYS A 148 -10.96 2.27 -6.25
N ASN A 149 -10.54 2.55 -5.02
CA ASN A 149 -10.38 3.91 -4.50
C ASN A 149 -8.91 4.38 -4.36
N THR A 150 -7.94 3.47 -4.28
CA THR A 150 -6.49 3.80 -4.12
C THR A 150 -6.02 4.88 -5.10
N ARG A 151 -6.21 4.66 -6.41
CA ARG A 151 -5.86 5.61 -7.48
C ARG A 151 -6.45 7.02 -7.33
N GLN A 152 -7.63 7.14 -6.71
CA GLN A 152 -8.25 8.46 -6.51
C GLN A 152 -7.49 9.26 -5.45
N CYS A 153 -6.93 8.60 -4.44
CA CYS A 153 -6.09 9.23 -3.42
C CYS A 153 -4.79 9.75 -4.03
N VAL A 154 -4.15 8.97 -4.93
CA VAL A 154 -2.97 9.42 -5.67
C VAL A 154 -3.29 10.66 -6.51
N ALA A 155 -4.42 10.67 -7.22
CA ALA A 155 -4.85 11.84 -8.00
C ALA A 155 -5.13 13.07 -7.12
N LEU A 156 -5.74 12.89 -5.95
CA LEU A 156 -5.97 13.96 -4.98
C LEU A 156 -4.64 14.55 -4.48
N ALA A 157 -3.68 13.70 -4.10
CA ALA A 157 -2.36 14.13 -3.67
C ALA A 157 -1.61 14.88 -4.79
N LEU A 158 -1.65 14.35 -6.02
CA LEU A 158 -1.05 15.00 -7.19
C LEU A 158 -1.60 16.41 -7.40
N GLY A 159 -2.92 16.58 -7.28
CA GLY A 159 -3.59 17.87 -7.43
C GLY A 159 -3.19 18.93 -6.39
N ARG A 160 -2.48 18.55 -5.32
CA ARG A 160 -1.95 19.49 -4.32
C ARG A 160 -0.67 20.19 -4.75
N PHE A 161 0.01 19.66 -5.76
CA PHE A 161 1.26 20.22 -6.28
C PHE A 161 0.97 21.20 -7.41
N SER A 162 1.51 22.42 -7.33
CA SER A 162 1.38 23.46 -8.34
C SER A 162 2.49 24.52 -8.24
N GLY A 163 2.72 25.28 -9.32
CA GLY A 163 3.68 26.39 -9.33
C GLY A 163 3.32 27.56 -8.40
N LEU A 164 2.13 27.56 -7.80
CA LEU A 164 1.66 28.59 -6.87
C LEU A 164 1.84 28.20 -5.39
N MET A 165 2.45 27.05 -5.12
CA MET A 165 2.64 26.57 -3.75
C MET A 165 3.57 27.49 -2.94
N PRO A 166 3.23 27.78 -1.67
CA PRO A 166 4.06 28.61 -0.80
C PRO A 166 5.23 27.80 -0.23
N LEU A 167 6.22 27.49 -1.06
CA LEU A 167 7.46 26.80 -0.64
C LEU A 167 8.59 27.79 -0.38
N PRO A 168 9.47 27.53 0.61
CA PRO A 168 10.56 28.43 0.97
C PRO A 168 11.82 28.19 0.12
N TYR A 169 11.67 27.79 -1.15
CA TYR A 169 12.79 27.41 -2.03
C TYR A 169 12.94 28.30 -3.26
N GLY A 170 12.28 29.48 -3.28
CA GLY A 170 12.54 30.51 -4.26
C GLY A 170 12.42 30.02 -5.71
N CYS A 171 13.46 30.23 -6.51
CA CYS A 171 13.46 29.91 -7.95
C CYS A 171 13.35 28.41 -8.29
N ILE A 172 13.58 27.50 -7.33
CA ILE A 172 13.45 26.05 -7.56
C ILE A 172 12.09 25.48 -7.10
N ASN A 173 11.18 26.32 -6.59
CA ASN A 173 9.85 25.89 -6.13
C ASN A 173 9.10 25.10 -7.22
N GLU A 174 9.02 25.66 -8.43
CA GLU A 174 8.33 25.05 -9.56
C GLU A 174 8.95 23.70 -9.92
N ARG A 175 10.29 23.61 -9.93
CA ARG A 175 11.01 22.38 -10.23
C ARG A 175 10.76 21.28 -9.18
N LEU A 176 10.71 21.63 -7.90
CA LEU A 176 10.42 20.66 -6.85
C LEU A 176 8.96 20.19 -6.88
N SER A 177 8.03 21.11 -7.16
CA SER A 177 6.63 20.75 -7.41
C SER A 177 6.50 19.79 -8.60
N GLU A 178 7.19 20.05 -9.70
CA GLU A 178 7.21 19.19 -10.89
C GLU A 178 7.75 17.78 -10.58
N LEU A 179 8.85 17.68 -9.82
CA LEU A 179 9.38 16.38 -9.41
C LEU A 179 8.38 15.58 -8.56
N GLY A 180 7.65 16.26 -7.66
CA GLY A 180 6.58 15.62 -6.90
C GLY A 180 5.43 15.14 -7.78
N GLN A 181 5.03 15.95 -8.76
CA GLN A 181 4.00 15.57 -9.74
C GLN A 181 4.43 14.38 -10.58
N ILE A 182 5.70 14.31 -11.04
CA ILE A 182 6.21 13.20 -11.86
C ILE A 182 6.11 11.88 -11.10
N VAL A 183 6.56 11.84 -9.84
CA VAL A 183 6.49 10.62 -9.03
C VAL A 183 5.04 10.20 -8.84
N LEU A 184 4.15 11.11 -8.42
CA LEU A 184 2.73 10.78 -8.23
C LEU A 184 2.02 10.41 -9.55
N ALA A 185 2.42 11.01 -10.67
CA ALA A 185 1.87 10.70 -11.98
C ALA A 185 2.27 9.29 -12.42
N GLN A 186 3.50 8.85 -12.11
CA GLN A 186 3.93 7.47 -12.35
C GLN A 186 3.09 6.47 -11.54
N LEU A 187 2.90 6.71 -10.23
CA LEU A 187 2.02 5.86 -9.42
C LEU A 187 0.59 5.82 -9.98
N LEU A 188 0.07 6.97 -10.41
CA LEU A 188 -1.26 7.04 -11.01
C LEU A 188 -1.34 6.30 -12.35
N ALA A 189 -0.29 6.41 -13.18
CA ALA A 189 -0.16 5.72 -14.45
C ALA A 189 -0.19 4.20 -14.26
N ASP A 190 0.55 3.68 -13.29
CA ASP A 190 0.58 2.24 -12.97
C ASP A 190 -0.80 1.73 -12.51
N GLU A 191 -1.49 2.48 -11.64
CA GLU A 191 -2.86 2.19 -11.20
C GLU A 191 -3.87 2.10 -12.37
N TYR A 192 -3.68 2.92 -13.41
CA TYR A 192 -4.50 2.92 -14.62
C TYR A 192 -3.98 1.99 -15.73
N GLY A 193 -2.83 1.33 -15.53
CA GLY A 193 -2.20 0.49 -16.55
C GLY A 193 -1.85 1.27 -17.82
N VAL A 194 -1.51 2.56 -17.70
CA VAL A 194 -1.12 3.43 -18.80
C VAL A 194 0.36 3.77 -18.66
N GLY A 195 1.21 3.24 -19.53
CA GLY A 195 2.64 3.52 -19.49
C GLY A 195 2.99 4.89 -20.06
N THR A 196 4.24 5.32 -19.88
CA THR A 196 4.80 6.41 -20.67
C THR A 196 5.02 5.92 -22.10
N HIS A 197 4.03 6.12 -22.97
CA HIS A 197 4.13 5.80 -24.39
C HIS A 197 4.91 6.89 -25.13
N THR A 198 5.76 6.50 -26.08
CA THR A 198 6.26 7.44 -27.09
C THR A 198 5.08 7.92 -27.95
N ILE A 199 5.22 9.05 -28.66
CA ILE A 199 4.12 9.58 -29.52
C ILE A 199 3.72 8.52 -30.57
N GLU A 200 4.68 7.71 -31.00
CA GLU A 200 4.54 6.64 -31.97
C GLU A 200 3.85 5.38 -31.40
N ASP A 201 3.78 5.23 -30.07
CA ASP A 201 3.17 4.10 -29.35
C ASP A 201 1.86 4.47 -28.64
N TYR A 202 1.22 5.58 -29.00
CA TYR A 202 -0.01 6.04 -28.36
C TYR A 202 -1.17 5.05 -28.63
N PRO A 203 -1.90 4.58 -27.60
CA PRO A 203 -2.94 3.59 -27.79
C PRO A 203 -4.10 4.15 -28.64
N ASP A 204 -4.68 3.29 -29.48
CA ASP A 204 -5.96 3.60 -30.11
C ASP A 204 -7.09 3.60 -29.06
N LEU A 205 -8.30 4.03 -29.45
CA LEU A 205 -9.42 4.12 -28.52
C LEU A 205 -9.80 2.77 -27.91
N HIS A 206 -9.59 1.67 -28.63
CA HIS A 206 -9.85 0.33 -28.09
C HIS A 206 -8.81 -0.06 -27.05
N GLY A 207 -7.53 0.19 -27.31
CA GLY A 207 -6.43 -0.01 -26.38
C GLY A 207 -6.57 0.81 -25.11
N LEU A 208 -7.02 2.07 -25.22
CA LEU A 208 -7.28 2.95 -24.07
C LEU A 208 -8.44 2.43 -23.20
N LEU A 209 -9.52 1.94 -23.82
CA LEU A 209 -10.68 1.41 -23.10
C LEU A 209 -10.46 0.00 -22.55
N SER A 210 -9.37 -0.67 -22.99
CA SER A 210 -9.00 -2.04 -22.59
C SER A 210 -7.74 -2.09 -21.73
N SER A 211 -7.28 -0.95 -21.19
CA SER A 211 -6.07 -0.89 -20.35
C SER A 211 -6.15 -1.80 -19.13
N THR A 212 -5.05 -2.48 -18.83
CA THR A 212 -4.93 -3.40 -17.70
C THR A 212 -4.73 -2.64 -16.39
N THR A 213 -5.78 -1.95 -15.93
CA THR A 213 -5.80 -1.25 -14.63
C THR A 213 -5.67 -2.24 -13.47
N HIS A 214 -5.26 -1.78 -12.28
CA HIS A 214 -5.30 -2.60 -11.06
C HIS A 214 -6.69 -3.17 -10.76
N ILE A 215 -7.75 -2.44 -11.11
CA ILE A 215 -9.14 -2.94 -11.02
C ILE A 215 -9.37 -4.09 -11.98
N ALA A 216 -8.93 -3.98 -13.24
CA ALA A 216 -9.06 -5.04 -14.22
C ALA A 216 -8.25 -6.28 -13.81
N MET A 217 -7.04 -6.08 -13.28
CA MET A 217 -6.22 -7.14 -12.69
C MET A 217 -6.93 -7.83 -11.52
N TYR A 218 -7.52 -7.06 -10.59
CA TYR A 218 -8.25 -7.63 -9.46
C TYR A 218 -9.49 -8.40 -9.92
N ARG A 219 -10.16 -7.96 -10.99
CA ARG A 219 -11.33 -8.69 -11.52
C ARG A 219 -10.99 -10.10 -12.03
N LYS A 220 -9.72 -10.36 -12.40
CA LYS A 220 -9.29 -11.73 -12.75
C LYS A 220 -9.35 -12.70 -11.57
N LEU A 221 -9.24 -12.21 -10.32
CA LEU A 221 -9.50 -13.05 -9.14
C LEU A 221 -10.96 -13.52 -9.14
N PHE A 222 -11.91 -12.64 -9.46
CA PHE A 222 -13.32 -13.02 -9.55
C PHE A 222 -13.58 -14.06 -10.64
N ASP A 223 -12.86 -14.00 -11.77
CA ASP A 223 -12.92 -15.03 -12.80
C ASP A 223 -12.44 -16.38 -12.25
N GLY A 224 -11.35 -16.40 -11.47
CA GLY A 224 -10.86 -17.61 -10.80
C GLY A 224 -11.78 -18.17 -9.72
N LEU A 225 -12.58 -17.30 -9.08
CA LEU A 225 -13.57 -17.67 -8.08
C LEU A 225 -14.97 -17.91 -8.66
N GLY A 226 -15.16 -17.72 -9.98
CA GLY A 226 -16.45 -17.86 -10.64
C GLY A 226 -17.52 -16.84 -10.21
N VAL A 227 -17.12 -15.64 -9.77
CA VAL A 227 -18.04 -14.58 -9.33
C VAL A 227 -18.47 -13.72 -10.53
N PRO A 228 -19.76 -13.74 -10.93
CA PRO A 228 -20.26 -12.96 -12.06
C PRO A 228 -20.10 -11.46 -11.85
N PHE A 229 -19.89 -10.70 -12.94
CA PHE A 229 -19.63 -9.25 -12.90
C PHE A 229 -20.66 -8.47 -12.08
N GLU A 230 -21.94 -8.82 -12.21
CA GLU A 230 -23.06 -8.18 -11.52
C GLU A 230 -23.02 -8.36 -9.99
N GLN A 231 -22.22 -9.30 -9.50
CA GLN A 231 -22.06 -9.63 -8.08
C GLN A 231 -20.74 -9.13 -7.50
N GLN A 232 -19.84 -8.56 -8.32
CA GLN A 232 -18.51 -8.13 -7.86
C GLN A 232 -18.55 -6.82 -7.07
N ASP A 233 -19.55 -5.98 -7.32
CA ASP A 233 -19.70 -4.66 -6.70
C ASP A 233 -20.75 -4.69 -5.56
N VAL A 234 -20.26 -4.71 -4.32
CA VAL A 234 -21.09 -4.72 -3.10
C VAL A 234 -20.98 -3.41 -2.30
N PRO A 235 -21.99 -3.04 -1.50
CA PRO A 235 -21.87 -1.94 -0.55
C PRO A 235 -20.68 -2.12 0.39
N MET A 236 -20.02 -1.02 0.76
CA MET A 236 -18.90 -1.03 1.68
C MET A 236 -19.35 -1.38 3.09
N LEU A 237 -18.53 -2.13 3.83
CA LEU A 237 -18.66 -2.19 5.29
C LEU A 237 -18.26 -0.83 5.88
N PRO A 238 -18.80 -0.44 7.05
CA PRO A 238 -18.45 0.83 7.72
C PRO A 238 -16.94 1.08 7.83
N GLY A 239 -16.15 0.09 8.25
CA GLY A 239 -14.69 0.18 8.37
C GLY A 239 -13.98 0.30 7.02
N VAL A 240 -14.52 -0.30 5.96
CA VAL A 240 -14.02 -0.11 4.58
C VAL A 240 -14.30 1.32 4.12
N ALA A 241 -15.51 1.82 4.38
CA ALA A 241 -15.88 3.20 4.05
C ALA A 241 -15.01 4.22 4.80
N ASP A 242 -14.77 4.01 6.11
CA ASP A 242 -13.87 4.84 6.90
C ASP A 242 -12.45 4.83 6.33
N ASN A 243 -11.89 3.67 6.03
CA ASN A 243 -10.55 3.58 5.46
C ASN A 243 -10.44 4.35 4.12
N VAL A 244 -11.45 4.24 3.24
CA VAL A 244 -11.50 5.01 1.99
C VAL A 244 -11.60 6.51 2.27
N LEU A 245 -12.48 6.94 3.17
CA LEU A 245 -12.62 8.37 3.49
C LEU A 245 -11.36 8.95 4.11
N ILE A 246 -10.73 8.22 5.05
CA ILE A 246 -9.50 8.62 5.72
C ILE A 246 -8.37 8.83 4.71
N GLN A 247 -8.18 7.89 3.78
CA GLN A 247 -7.16 8.02 2.73
C GLN A 247 -7.41 9.26 1.85
N ARG A 248 -8.66 9.49 1.45
CA ARG A 248 -9.03 10.66 0.63
C ARG A 248 -8.82 11.98 1.37
N LEU A 249 -9.19 12.03 2.65
CA LEU A 249 -9.03 13.21 3.49
C LEU A 249 -7.55 13.55 3.67
N MET A 250 -6.72 12.58 4.06
CA MET A 250 -5.28 12.79 4.20
C MET A 250 -4.62 13.20 2.88
N ALA A 251 -5.03 12.58 1.77
CA ALA A 251 -4.47 12.87 0.46
C ALA A 251 -4.86 14.26 -0.06
N GLY A 252 -6.09 14.74 0.18
CA GLY A 252 -6.66 15.88 -0.55
C GLY A 252 -7.25 17.02 0.28
N HIS A 253 -7.53 16.84 1.58
CA HIS A 253 -8.18 17.88 2.38
C HIS A 253 -7.22 19.03 2.69
N SER A 254 -7.70 20.27 2.57
CA SER A 254 -6.89 21.50 2.69
C SER A 254 -6.24 21.68 4.06
N ASP A 255 -6.85 21.12 5.09
CA ASP A 255 -6.36 21.27 6.46
C ASP A 255 -5.09 20.48 6.74
N PHE A 256 -4.76 19.44 5.96
CA PHE A 256 -3.53 18.66 6.11
C PHE A 256 -2.39 19.27 5.30
N THR A 257 -1.14 19.08 5.70
CA THR A 257 0.03 19.58 4.97
C THR A 257 0.34 18.74 3.73
N LEU A 258 1.24 19.22 2.88
CA LEU A 258 1.73 18.49 1.71
C LEU A 258 2.48 17.22 2.10
N VAL A 259 3.26 17.30 3.19
CA VAL A 259 4.01 16.16 3.72
C VAL A 259 3.06 15.10 4.26
N GLU A 260 1.97 15.49 4.93
CA GLU A 260 0.92 14.57 5.37
C GLU A 260 0.23 13.89 4.17
N SER A 261 -0.01 14.61 3.08
CA SER A 261 -0.59 14.05 1.85
C SER A 261 0.36 13.08 1.13
N LEU A 262 1.64 13.42 0.98
CA LEU A 262 2.65 12.50 0.42
C LEU A 262 2.84 11.25 1.28
N ALA A 263 2.88 11.42 2.61
CA ALA A 263 2.91 10.30 3.55
C ALA A 263 1.68 9.40 3.38
N SER A 264 0.52 9.99 3.07
CA SER A 264 -0.69 9.20 2.87
C SER A 264 -0.60 8.25 1.67
N VAL A 265 -0.02 8.70 0.56
CA VAL A 265 0.03 7.92 -0.69
C VAL A 265 1.30 7.09 -0.82
N GLY A 266 2.39 7.42 -0.14
CA GLY A 266 3.59 6.57 -0.11
C GLY A 266 3.60 5.64 1.09
N LEU A 267 3.91 6.21 2.25
CA LEU A 267 4.18 5.49 3.48
C LEU A 267 3.01 4.64 3.97
N GLY A 268 1.80 5.19 3.94
CA GLY A 268 0.63 4.49 4.45
C GLY A 268 -0.13 3.62 3.44
N MET A 269 0.16 3.80 2.14
CA MET A 269 -0.55 3.09 1.07
C MET A 269 0.32 2.10 0.31
N GLU A 270 1.61 2.34 0.10
CA GLU A 270 2.48 1.50 -0.76
C GLU A 270 3.46 0.65 0.06
N TRP A 271 4.03 1.18 1.15
CA TRP A 271 5.23 0.54 1.73
C TRP A 271 4.98 -0.84 2.34
N GLY A 272 3.87 -1.01 3.06
CA GLY A 272 3.49 -2.30 3.61
C GLY A 272 2.82 -3.24 2.61
N VAL A 273 2.53 -2.78 1.38
CA VAL A 273 1.76 -3.58 0.40
C VAL A 273 2.40 -4.91 0.08
N PRO A 274 3.71 -4.98 -0.30
CA PRO A 274 4.35 -6.25 -0.57
C PRO A 274 4.18 -7.24 0.59
N GLU A 275 4.35 -6.78 1.83
CA GLU A 275 4.30 -7.62 3.01
C GLU A 275 2.93 -8.28 3.22
N PHE A 276 1.85 -7.50 3.27
CA PHE A 276 0.53 -8.08 3.51
C PHE A 276 -0.05 -8.73 2.24
N PHE A 277 0.31 -8.29 1.04
CA PHE A 277 -0.06 -8.98 -0.20
C PHE A 277 0.58 -10.36 -0.30
N SER A 278 1.80 -10.54 0.20
CA SER A 278 2.42 -11.86 0.31
C SER A 278 1.67 -12.79 1.26
N LEU A 279 1.13 -12.26 2.36
CA LEU A 279 0.27 -13.03 3.25
C LEU A 279 -1.04 -13.44 2.56
N LEU A 280 -1.68 -12.53 1.82
CA LEU A 280 -2.89 -12.83 1.06
C LEU A 280 -2.62 -13.85 -0.05
N LEU A 281 -1.58 -13.62 -0.86
CA LEU A 281 -1.15 -14.48 -1.98
C LEU A 281 -0.81 -15.89 -1.48
N GLY A 282 0.05 -16.00 -0.47
CA GLY A 282 0.39 -17.29 0.13
C GLY A 282 -0.83 -18.03 0.67
N GLY A 283 -1.74 -17.30 1.32
CA GLY A 283 -3.01 -17.85 1.82
C GLY A 283 -3.91 -18.42 0.72
N MET A 284 -4.15 -17.65 -0.34
CA MET A 284 -4.94 -18.07 -1.49
C MET A 284 -4.31 -19.27 -2.21
N ILE A 285 -2.98 -19.29 -2.36
CA ILE A 285 -2.26 -20.41 -2.96
C ILE A 285 -2.38 -21.68 -2.10
N ARG A 286 -2.20 -21.57 -0.77
CA ARG A 286 -2.38 -22.71 0.16
C ARG A 286 -3.80 -23.26 0.10
N TRP A 287 -4.79 -22.38 0.13
CA TRP A 287 -6.20 -22.77 0.05
C TRP A 287 -6.51 -23.47 -1.28
N ALA A 288 -6.07 -22.88 -2.39
CA ALA A 288 -6.24 -23.41 -3.74
C ALA A 288 -5.70 -24.84 -3.84
N TRP A 289 -4.46 -25.04 -3.40
CA TRP A 289 -3.80 -26.33 -3.37
C TRP A 289 -4.53 -27.36 -2.50
N ARG A 290 -4.83 -27.03 -1.24
CA ARG A 290 -5.48 -27.96 -0.29
C ARG A 290 -6.89 -28.38 -0.72
N ASN A 291 -7.59 -27.53 -1.46
CA ASN A 291 -8.96 -27.77 -1.90
C ASN A 291 -9.07 -28.22 -3.36
N GLY A 292 -7.94 -28.45 -4.06
CA GLY A 292 -7.96 -28.88 -5.46
C GLY A 292 -8.56 -27.85 -6.41
N ARG A 293 -8.45 -26.56 -6.09
CA ARG A 293 -8.93 -25.42 -6.89
C ARG A 293 -7.73 -24.77 -7.59
N PRO A 294 -7.48 -25.04 -8.89
CA PRO A 294 -6.26 -24.57 -9.55
C PRO A 294 -6.40 -23.10 -9.96
N LEU A 295 -6.26 -22.18 -8.99
CA LEU A 295 -6.05 -20.77 -9.31
C LEU A 295 -4.77 -20.61 -10.15
N THR A 296 -4.70 -19.53 -10.94
CA THR A 296 -3.55 -19.26 -11.82
C THR A 296 -2.82 -17.96 -11.50
N GLN A 297 -1.62 -17.79 -12.05
CA GLN A 297 -0.88 -16.52 -11.99
C GLN A 297 -1.71 -15.37 -12.57
N ASP A 298 -2.40 -15.59 -13.68
CA ASP A 298 -3.26 -14.57 -14.31
C ASP A 298 -4.39 -14.12 -13.38
N GLN A 299 -4.99 -15.05 -12.63
CA GLN A 299 -6.07 -14.77 -11.68
C GLN A 299 -5.57 -14.07 -10.41
N LEU A 300 -4.31 -14.30 -10.02
CA LEU A 300 -3.67 -13.69 -8.86
C LEU A 300 -2.74 -12.53 -9.22
N ILE A 301 -2.80 -12.04 -10.48
CA ILE A 301 -1.79 -11.12 -11.04
C ILE A 301 -1.67 -9.82 -10.27
N VAL A 302 -2.78 -9.29 -9.75
CA VAL A 302 -2.76 -8.06 -8.94
C VAL A 302 -1.87 -8.24 -7.70
N PHE A 303 -1.89 -9.41 -7.06
CA PHE A 303 -1.09 -9.67 -5.88
C PHE A 303 0.38 -9.88 -6.23
N ILE A 304 0.63 -10.65 -7.30
CA ILE A 304 1.99 -10.93 -7.79
C ILE A 304 2.69 -9.63 -8.19
N ALA A 305 2.01 -8.75 -8.92
CA ALA A 305 2.56 -7.48 -9.40
C ALA A 305 3.01 -6.58 -8.24
N HIS A 306 2.13 -6.33 -7.25
CA HIS A 306 2.46 -5.43 -6.13
C HIS A 306 3.60 -5.99 -5.25
N VAL A 307 3.68 -7.31 -5.08
CA VAL A 307 4.80 -7.92 -4.36
C VAL A 307 6.14 -7.72 -5.08
N GLN A 308 6.14 -7.66 -6.41
CA GLN A 308 7.37 -7.53 -7.20
C GLN A 308 7.81 -6.09 -7.46
N TYR A 309 6.87 -5.15 -7.59
CA TYR A 309 7.16 -3.84 -8.17
C TYR A 309 7.16 -2.66 -7.17
N ASP A 310 6.48 -2.76 -6.03
CA ASP A 310 6.14 -1.57 -5.22
C ASP A 310 7.31 -0.98 -4.39
N VAL A 311 8.45 -1.67 -4.29
CA VAL A 311 9.62 -1.16 -3.52
C VAL A 311 10.15 0.15 -4.13
N LEU A 312 10.16 0.26 -5.46
CA LEU A 312 10.65 1.47 -6.13
C LEU A 312 9.69 2.66 -5.92
N HIS A 313 8.37 2.42 -5.88
CA HIS A 313 7.36 3.44 -5.60
C HIS A 313 7.56 4.03 -4.20
N ALA A 314 7.70 3.15 -3.19
CA ALA A 314 7.91 3.58 -1.81
C ALA A 314 9.20 4.44 -1.67
N ILE A 315 10.29 4.03 -2.31
CA ILE A 315 11.55 4.78 -2.29
C ILE A 315 11.41 6.15 -2.97
N SER A 316 10.77 6.18 -4.14
CA SER A 316 10.59 7.41 -4.93
C SER A 316 9.73 8.43 -4.20
N VAL A 317 8.60 8.01 -3.63
CA VAL A 317 7.70 8.89 -2.87
C VAL A 317 8.39 9.42 -1.61
N MET A 318 9.15 8.60 -0.90
CA MET A 318 9.89 9.07 0.28
C MET A 318 10.98 10.07 -0.08
N LEU A 319 11.73 9.84 -1.16
CA LEU A 319 12.72 10.80 -1.63
C LEU A 319 12.07 12.16 -1.91
N VAL A 320 10.95 12.16 -2.64
CA VAL A 320 10.17 13.39 -2.89
C VAL A 320 9.65 14.00 -1.59
N THR A 321 9.14 13.20 -0.65
CA THR A 321 8.67 13.66 0.67
C THR A 321 9.78 14.41 1.43
N SER A 322 11.03 13.97 1.29
CA SER A 322 12.18 14.66 1.88
C SER A 322 12.39 16.08 1.34
N PHE A 323 11.98 16.37 0.10
CA PHE A 323 12.04 17.72 -0.49
C PHE A 323 11.03 18.68 0.12
N PHE A 324 9.99 18.18 0.78
CA PHE A 324 8.97 19.00 1.41
C PHE A 324 9.10 19.03 2.95
N SER A 325 10.09 18.33 3.51
CA SER A 325 10.34 18.23 4.95
C SER A 325 11.13 19.42 5.52
N HIS A 326 10.63 20.64 5.29
CA HIS A 326 11.28 21.90 5.70
C HIS A 326 10.81 22.44 7.05
N GLU A 327 9.71 21.92 7.57
CA GLU A 327 9.22 22.27 8.89
C GLU A 327 9.95 21.42 9.94
N GLY A 328 10.28 22.01 11.10
CA GLY A 328 11.00 21.34 12.18
C GLY A 328 10.30 20.10 12.77
N ASP A 329 9.07 19.83 12.34
CA ASP A 329 8.22 18.75 12.81
C ASP A 329 7.78 17.76 11.71
N SER A 330 8.38 17.84 10.52
CA SER A 330 7.94 17.06 9.36
C SER A 330 7.92 15.55 9.62
N VAL A 331 8.91 15.00 10.33
CA VAL A 331 8.95 13.55 10.68
C VAL A 331 7.77 13.16 11.57
N ARG A 332 7.38 13.99 12.54
CA ARG A 332 6.21 13.72 13.39
C ARG A 332 4.93 13.79 12.57
N GLN A 333 4.77 14.80 11.71
CA GLN A 333 3.62 14.92 10.81
C GLN A 333 3.48 13.69 9.90
N ILE A 334 4.59 13.23 9.32
CA ILE A 334 4.64 12.00 8.52
C ILE A 334 4.16 10.80 9.34
N LYS A 335 4.70 10.61 10.55
CA LYS A 335 4.32 9.49 11.43
C LYS A 335 2.84 9.55 11.80
N GLN A 336 2.31 10.73 12.11
CA GLN A 336 0.90 10.92 12.47
C GLN A 336 -0.04 10.67 11.29
N ALA A 337 0.33 11.12 10.08
CA ALA A 337 -0.40 10.78 8.85
C ALA A 337 -0.42 9.28 8.60
N THR A 338 0.73 8.60 8.74
CA THR A 338 0.84 7.15 8.64
C THR A 338 -0.02 6.44 9.69
N ASN A 339 0.07 6.83 10.97
CA ASN A 339 -0.75 6.25 12.05
C ASN A 339 -2.24 6.37 11.76
N THR A 340 -2.66 7.52 11.22
CA THR A 340 -4.05 7.77 10.84
C THR A 340 -4.52 6.76 9.79
N LEU A 341 -3.72 6.52 8.75
CA LEU A 341 -4.04 5.53 7.72
C LEU A 341 -4.02 4.10 8.25
N MET A 342 -3.03 3.76 9.07
CA MET A 342 -2.92 2.42 9.63
C MET A 342 -4.03 2.10 10.63
N SER A 343 -4.55 3.11 11.33
CA SER A 343 -5.73 2.97 12.18
C SER A 343 -6.99 2.68 11.36
N GLY A 344 -7.20 3.44 10.27
CA GLY A 344 -8.27 3.16 9.31
C GLY A 344 -8.17 1.75 8.72
N ARG A 345 -6.97 1.34 8.31
CA ARG A 345 -6.71 0.00 7.75
C ARG A 345 -6.96 -1.09 8.78
N TYR A 346 -6.49 -0.93 10.01
CA TYR A 346 -6.71 -1.91 11.08
C TYR A 346 -8.20 -2.17 11.25
N ASN A 347 -8.99 -1.12 11.43
CA ASN A 347 -10.43 -1.24 11.66
C ASN A 347 -11.19 -1.74 10.42
N MET A 348 -10.72 -1.41 9.20
CA MET A 348 -11.22 -2.05 7.98
C MET A 348 -11.03 -3.58 8.04
N MET A 349 -9.84 -4.03 8.43
CA MET A 349 -9.56 -5.47 8.55
C MET A 349 -10.34 -6.12 9.70
N SER A 350 -10.62 -5.40 10.78
CA SER A 350 -11.46 -5.88 11.88
C SER A 350 -12.91 -6.08 11.44
N ASP A 351 -13.47 -5.14 10.66
CA ASP A 351 -14.80 -5.27 10.05
C ASP A 351 -14.87 -6.41 9.04
N LEU A 352 -13.86 -6.55 8.18
CA LEU A 352 -13.75 -7.69 7.26
C LEU A 352 -13.70 -9.01 8.03
N TYR A 353 -12.91 -9.09 9.11
CA TYR A 353 -12.81 -10.29 9.93
C TYR A 353 -14.17 -10.69 10.51
N ARG A 354 -14.87 -9.74 11.13
CA ARG A 354 -16.20 -9.98 11.71
C ARG A 354 -17.20 -10.40 10.63
N HIS A 355 -17.15 -9.77 9.46
CA HIS A 355 -18.08 -10.06 8.37
C HIS A 355 -17.84 -11.44 7.74
N ILE A 356 -16.58 -11.78 7.48
CA ILE A 356 -16.19 -12.99 6.74
C ILE A 356 -16.22 -14.22 7.64
N PHE A 357 -15.71 -14.10 8.87
CA PHE A 357 -15.59 -15.24 9.79
C PHE A 357 -16.76 -15.35 10.77
N ALA A 358 -17.63 -14.34 10.86
CA ALA A 358 -18.71 -14.27 11.86
C ALA A 358 -18.21 -14.42 13.31
N GLU A 359 -16.98 -13.96 13.56
CA GLU A 359 -16.28 -14.07 14.84
C GLU A 359 -15.94 -12.66 15.38
N PRO A 360 -15.88 -12.46 16.72
CA PRO A 360 -15.44 -11.20 17.29
C PRO A 360 -14.00 -10.86 16.88
N CYS A 361 -13.75 -9.59 16.58
CA CYS A 361 -12.43 -9.03 16.36
C CYS A 361 -12.35 -7.69 17.09
N ALA A 362 -11.26 -7.42 17.79
CA ALA A 362 -11.05 -6.13 18.43
C ALA A 362 -10.73 -5.07 17.35
N ASP A 363 -11.21 -3.85 17.57
CA ASP A 363 -10.75 -2.68 16.82
C ASP A 363 -9.42 -2.17 17.41
N ILE A 364 -8.79 -1.18 16.77
CA ILE A 364 -7.47 -0.69 17.17
C ILE A 364 -7.43 -0.09 18.60
N ASP A 365 -8.56 0.39 19.13
CA ASP A 365 -8.70 0.87 20.50
C ASP A 365 -8.70 -0.27 21.55
N GLY A 366 -9.00 -1.50 21.13
CA GLY A 366 -9.07 -2.67 21.98
C GLY A 366 -7.77 -3.46 22.11
N ILE A 367 -6.70 -3.09 21.39
CA ILE A 367 -5.46 -3.89 21.33
C ILE A 367 -4.32 -3.37 22.21
N GLY A 368 -4.54 -2.30 22.99
CA GLY A 368 -3.48 -1.66 23.76
C GLY A 368 -2.42 -1.03 22.86
N LEU A 369 -2.86 -0.20 21.91
CA LEU A 369 -2.00 0.47 20.95
C LEU A 369 -0.90 1.31 21.65
N ALA A 370 0.36 1.07 21.29
CA ALA A 370 1.49 1.81 21.86
C ALA A 370 1.39 3.31 21.57
N GLU A 371 1.85 4.15 22.51
CA GLU A 371 1.75 5.63 22.43
C GLU A 371 2.30 6.21 21.13
N CYS A 372 3.39 5.65 20.58
CA CYS A 372 3.97 6.12 19.32
C CYS A 372 3.05 5.96 18.10
N TYR A 373 2.03 5.10 18.19
CA TYR A 373 1.02 4.86 17.15
C TYR A 373 -0.30 5.59 17.41
N GLN A 374 -0.45 6.22 18.57
CA GLN A 374 -1.63 7.01 18.89
C GLN A 374 -1.60 8.36 18.17
N LEU A 375 -2.78 8.96 17.97
CA LEU A 375 -2.94 10.24 17.30
C LEU A 375 -2.88 11.39 18.30
N HIS A 376 -2.12 12.42 17.95
CA HIS A 376 -2.00 13.66 18.72
C HIS A 376 -2.91 14.75 18.16
N ASP A 377 -3.33 14.60 16.91
CA ASP A 377 -4.07 15.60 16.17
C ASP A 377 -5.50 15.13 15.89
N ARG A 378 -6.49 15.95 16.28
CA ARG A 378 -7.91 15.66 16.13
C ARG A 378 -8.53 16.20 14.83
N ARG A 379 -7.79 16.90 13.96
CA ARG A 379 -8.29 17.39 12.65
C ARG A 379 -8.97 16.27 11.84
N ILE A 380 -8.40 15.07 11.86
CA ILE A 380 -8.96 13.93 11.14
C ILE A 380 -10.29 13.44 11.73
N ALA A 381 -10.51 13.55 13.04
CA ALA A 381 -11.76 13.15 13.67
C ALA A 381 -12.93 13.97 13.11
N ASP A 382 -12.80 15.30 13.13
CA ASP A 382 -13.84 16.22 12.67
C ASP A 382 -14.05 16.06 11.16
N ALA A 383 -12.96 15.97 10.39
CA ALA A 383 -13.03 15.78 8.94
C ALA A 383 -13.72 14.47 8.56
N LEU A 384 -13.46 13.37 9.30
CA LEU A 384 -14.11 12.08 9.05
C LEU A 384 -15.60 12.13 9.36
N LEU A 385 -16.01 12.71 10.48
CA LEU A 385 -17.43 12.85 10.83
C LEU A 385 -18.19 13.68 9.79
N GLN A 386 -17.58 14.78 9.31
CA GLN A 386 -18.16 15.59 8.23
C GLN A 386 -18.23 14.82 6.91
N ALA A 387 -17.16 14.09 6.55
CA ALA A 387 -17.13 13.29 5.33
C ALA A 387 -18.19 12.18 5.34
N ARG A 388 -18.40 11.50 6.47
CA ARG A 388 -19.47 10.52 6.65
C ARG A 388 -20.83 11.11 6.32
N GLN A 389 -21.14 12.33 6.77
CA GLN A 389 -22.43 12.97 6.50
C GLN A 389 -22.70 13.20 5.01
N GLN A 390 -21.68 13.24 4.16
CA GLN A 390 -21.78 13.52 2.72
C GLN A 390 -21.86 12.25 1.85
N ILE A 391 -21.71 11.05 2.43
CA ILE A 391 -21.76 9.81 1.66
C ILE A 391 -23.19 9.50 1.19
N ALA A 392 -23.27 8.79 0.07
CA ALA A 392 -24.52 8.18 -0.41
C ALA A 392 -24.82 6.91 0.42
N PRO A 393 -25.91 6.90 1.22
CA PRO A 393 -26.14 5.86 2.24
C PRO A 393 -26.29 4.45 1.66
N GLU A 394 -26.78 4.30 0.43
CA GLU A 394 -26.91 3.01 -0.26
C GLU A 394 -25.56 2.37 -0.63
N ARG A 395 -24.46 3.11 -0.56
CA ARG A 395 -23.10 2.63 -0.87
C ARG A 395 -22.41 2.00 0.34
N VAL A 396 -23.01 2.09 1.53
CA VAL A 396 -22.46 1.53 2.78
C VAL A 396 -23.54 0.68 3.46
N VAL A 397 -23.15 -0.49 3.97
CA VAL A 397 -24.04 -1.33 4.78
C VAL A 397 -24.52 -0.54 5.99
N ASN A 398 -25.85 -0.44 6.17
CA ASN A 398 -26.49 0.43 7.17
C ASN A 398 -26.06 1.91 7.06
N GLY A 399 -25.93 2.42 5.83
CA GLY A 399 -25.36 3.74 5.59
C GLY A 399 -26.04 4.90 6.32
N SER A 400 -27.35 4.84 6.59
CA SER A 400 -28.03 5.86 7.40
C SER A 400 -27.48 5.95 8.82
N ASP A 401 -27.23 4.81 9.47
CA ASP A 401 -26.67 4.75 10.82
C ASP A 401 -25.19 5.14 10.79
N TYR A 402 -24.45 4.67 9.78
CA TYR A 402 -23.06 5.03 9.56
C TYR A 402 -22.84 6.55 9.45
N ARG A 403 -23.73 7.27 8.73
CA ARG A 403 -23.68 8.74 8.60
C ARG A 403 -23.79 9.47 9.94
N GLN A 404 -24.47 8.88 10.91
CA GLN A 404 -24.71 9.46 12.23
C GLN A 404 -23.73 8.93 13.29
N SER A 405 -22.90 7.94 12.93
CA SER A 405 -21.97 7.32 13.87
C SER A 405 -20.90 8.32 14.31
N GLU A 406 -20.77 8.49 15.62
CA GLU A 406 -19.70 9.24 16.27
C GLU A 406 -18.50 8.36 16.64
N LYS A 407 -18.59 7.04 16.42
CA LYS A 407 -17.47 6.11 16.71
C LYS A 407 -16.34 6.36 15.72
N LEU A 408 -15.14 6.66 16.22
CA LEU A 408 -13.96 6.93 15.41
C LEU A 408 -13.02 5.73 15.39
N PRO A 409 -12.34 5.45 14.27
CA PRO A 409 -11.37 4.37 14.18
C PRO A 409 -9.97 4.82 14.64
N PHE A 410 -9.88 5.59 15.72
CA PHE A 410 -8.63 6.23 16.16
C PHE A 410 -8.45 6.10 17.67
N VAL A 411 -7.21 5.95 18.10
CA VAL A 411 -6.80 6.10 19.50
C VAL A 411 -6.06 7.43 19.60
N PHE A 412 -6.57 8.35 20.41
CA PHE A 412 -5.90 9.62 20.67
C PHE A 412 -5.07 9.52 21.95
N LEU A 413 -3.90 10.15 21.94
CA LEU A 413 -3.13 10.37 23.16
C LEU A 413 -3.91 11.36 24.05
N ASP A 414 -4.04 11.04 25.33
CA ASP A 414 -4.77 11.84 26.31
C ASP A 414 -4.12 13.20 26.62
#